data_AF-A0A1I9W5C4-F1
#
_entry.id   AF-A0A1I9W5C4-F1
#
_cell.length_a   1.000
_cell.length_b   1.000
_cell.length_c   1.000
_cell.angle_alpha   90.00
_cell.angle_beta   90.00
_cell.angle_gamma   90.00
#
_symmetry.space_group_name_H-M   'P 1'
#
loop_
_entity.id
_entity.type
_entity.pdbx_description
1 polymer ?
#
loop_
_entity_poly.entity_id
_entity_poly.type
_entity_poly.pdbx_seq_one_letter_code
_entity_poly.pdbx_strand_id
1 'polypeptide(L)'
;GGIGKSTTTQNLTAALSTMGKKIMQIGCDPKADSVKFLMNGKKQPSVLDTLRKEGEVKLEDVMKTGFGGIHCVESGGPEPGVGCAGRGIITSIGLLENLGAYTDDLDYVFYGVLGDVVCGGFAM
;
A
#
# COMPACT_ATOMS: atom_id res chain seq x y z
N GLY A 1 -12.51 -10.22 3.84
CA GLY A 1 -13.23 -9.20 3.06
C GLY A 1 -14.29 -8.57 3.91
N GLY A 2 -14.95 -7.51 3.43
CA GLY A 2 -16.21 -6.94 3.98
C GLY A 2 -16.22 -6.32 5.38
N ILE A 3 -15.29 -6.67 6.27
CA ILE A 3 -15.30 -6.29 7.70
C ILE A 3 -14.77 -4.88 7.99
N GLY A 4 -14.63 -4.03 6.98
CA GLY A 4 -14.18 -2.64 7.17
C GLY A 4 -12.68 -2.44 7.42
N LYS A 5 -11.81 -3.41 7.14
CA LYS A 5 -10.34 -3.31 7.37
C LYS A 5 -9.75 -1.99 6.88
N SER A 6 -9.93 -1.66 5.59
CA SER A 6 -9.38 -0.44 5.00
C SER A 6 -9.95 0.82 5.64
N THR A 7 -11.23 0.81 6.04
CA THR A 7 -11.85 1.94 6.75
C THR A 7 -11.21 2.12 8.12
N THR A 8 -11.05 1.04 8.89
CA THR A 8 -10.44 1.07 10.21
C THR A 8 -8.98 1.51 10.15
N THR A 9 -8.18 0.91 9.25
CA THR A 9 -6.76 1.25 9.11
C THR A 9 -6.56 2.71 8.73
N GLN A 10 -7.30 3.26 7.76
CA GLN A 10 -7.15 4.65 7.34
C GLN A 10 -7.53 5.65 8.45
N ASN A 11 -8.58 5.37 9.23
CA ASN A 11 -8.96 6.23 10.34
C ASN A 11 -7.96 6.12 11.51
N LEU A 12 -7.43 4.92 11.75
CA LEU A 12 -6.38 4.71 12.74
C LEU A 12 -5.10 5.48 12.37
N THR A 13 -4.62 5.36 11.13
CA THR A 13 -3.42 6.05 10.67
C THR A 13 -3.64 7.56 10.64
N ALA A 14 -4.82 8.02 10.22
CA ALA A 14 -5.19 9.43 10.32
C ALA A 14 -5.14 9.95 11.76
N ALA A 15 -5.71 9.21 12.73
CA ALA A 15 -5.64 9.59 14.14
C ALA A 15 -4.21 9.61 14.69
N LEU A 16 -3.38 8.62 14.35
CA LEU A 16 -1.97 8.59 14.75
C LEU A 16 -1.18 9.77 14.16
N SER A 17 -1.48 10.17 12.92
CA SER A 17 -0.83 11.33 12.29
C SER A 17 -1.13 12.64 13.02
N THR A 18 -2.35 12.81 13.57
CA THR A 18 -2.67 13.99 14.38
C THR A 18 -1.97 13.99 15.74
N MET A 19 -1.46 12.84 16.17
CA MET A 19 -0.59 12.69 17.34
C MET A 19 0.90 12.89 17.00
N GLY A 20 1.21 13.39 15.80
CA GLY A 20 2.57 13.70 15.36
C GLY A 20 3.38 12.49 14.90
N LYS A 21 2.73 11.35 14.61
CA LYS A 21 3.41 10.14 14.13
C LYS A 21 3.63 10.18 12.63
N LYS A 22 4.85 9.83 12.20
CA LYS A 22 5.23 9.66 10.80
C LYS A 22 4.89 8.24 10.36
N ILE A 23 4.05 8.11 9.34
CA ILE A 23 3.41 6.84 9.01
C ILE A 23 3.49 6.60 7.51
N MET A 24 3.75 5.35 7.14
CA MET A 24 3.51 4.84 5.80
C MET A 24 2.39 3.80 5.83
N GLN A 25 1.46 3.86 4.87
CA GLN A 25 0.40 2.88 4.69
C GLN A 25 0.50 2.27 3.30
N ILE A 26 0.68 0.95 3.26
CA ILE A 26 0.82 0.15 2.04
C ILE A 26 -0.44 -0.70 1.88
N GLY A 27 -1.18 -0.48 0.79
CA GLY A 27 -2.31 -1.31 0.41
C GLY A 27 -1.84 -2.62 -0.22
N CYS A 28 -2.13 -3.73 0.43
CA CYS A 28 -1.80 -5.10 0.01
C CYS A 28 -3.08 -5.90 -0.33
N ASP A 29 -4.09 -5.19 -0.85
CA ASP A 29 -5.35 -5.76 -1.32
C ASP A 29 -5.46 -5.50 -2.84
N PRO A 30 -5.73 -6.53 -3.67
CA PRO A 30 -5.88 -6.37 -5.12
C PRO A 30 -6.90 -5.31 -5.54
N LYS A 31 -7.85 -4.94 -4.67
CA LYS A 31 -8.84 -3.89 -4.92
C LYS A 31 -8.22 -2.48 -5.06
N ALA A 32 -7.01 -2.28 -4.53
CA ALA A 32 -6.22 -1.05 -4.60
C ALA A 32 -7.02 0.21 -4.17
N ASP A 33 -7.69 0.13 -3.02
CA ASP A 33 -8.43 1.24 -2.40
C ASP A 33 -8.17 1.39 -0.89
N SER A 34 -7.07 0.81 -0.42
CA SER A 34 -6.65 0.82 0.98
C SER A 34 -6.24 2.21 1.46
N VAL A 35 -5.80 3.11 0.59
CA VAL A 35 -5.41 4.49 0.94
C VAL A 35 -6.34 5.57 0.36
N LYS A 36 -7.44 5.16 -0.27
CA LYS A 36 -8.33 6.06 -1.02
C LYS A 36 -8.85 7.24 -0.19
N PHE A 37 -9.24 7.03 1.06
CA PHE A 37 -9.75 8.09 1.94
C PHE A 37 -8.65 9.02 2.43
N LEU A 38 -7.43 8.52 2.64
CA LEU A 38 -6.26 9.36 2.94
C LEU A 38 -5.89 10.27 1.76
N MET A 39 -6.26 9.87 0.54
CA MET A 39 -6.02 10.58 -0.72
C MET A 39 -7.23 11.38 -1.21
N ASN A 40 -8.11 11.83 -0.30
CA ASN A 40 -9.33 12.60 -0.62
C ASN A 40 -10.25 11.94 -1.67
N GLY A 41 -10.35 10.61 -1.64
CA GLY A 41 -11.19 9.83 -2.55
C GLY A 41 -10.54 9.48 -3.89
N LYS A 42 -9.33 9.98 -4.17
CA LYS A 42 -8.60 9.69 -5.41
C LYS A 42 -7.93 8.32 -5.34
N LYS A 43 -7.94 7.61 -6.46
CA LYS A 43 -7.09 6.42 -6.64
C LYS A 43 -5.73 6.87 -7.15
N GLN A 44 -4.68 6.34 -6.55
CA GLN A 44 -3.31 6.52 -7.03
C GLN A 44 -2.87 5.32 -7.88
N PRO A 45 -1.88 5.49 -8.76
CA PRO A 45 -1.25 4.37 -9.45
C PRO A 45 -0.70 3.34 -8.44
N SER A 46 -0.82 2.06 -8.78
CA SER A 46 -0.25 0.99 -7.97
C SER A 46 1.16 0.64 -8.43
N VAL A 47 1.99 0.09 -7.55
CA VAL A 47 3.37 -0.31 -7.85
C VAL A 47 3.41 -1.29 -9.02
N LEU A 48 2.55 -2.32 -8.99
CA LEU A 48 2.53 -3.32 -10.05
C LEU A 48 1.99 -2.77 -11.37
N ASP A 49 1.04 -1.81 -11.35
CA ASP A 49 0.54 -1.21 -12.58
C ASP A 49 1.56 -0.27 -13.21
N THR A 50 2.29 0.50 -12.39
CA THR A 50 3.40 1.35 -12.87
C THR A 50 4.50 0.48 -13.47
N LEU A 51 4.92 -0.59 -12.78
CA LEU A 51 5.94 -1.52 -13.28
C LEU A 51 5.54 -2.15 -14.63
N ARG A 52 4.26 -2.52 -14.81
CA ARG A 52 3.78 -3.10 -16.08
C ARG A 52 3.77 -2.10 -17.23
N LYS A 53 3.44 -0.84 -16.96
CA LYS A 53 3.30 0.21 -17.99
C LYS A 53 4.64 0.82 -18.38
N GLU A 54 5.49 1.04 -17.40
CA GLU A 54 6.70 1.85 -17.55
C GLU A 54 7.97 0.99 -17.56
N GLY A 55 7.90 -0.27 -17.12
CA GLY A 55 9.04 -1.20 -17.07
C GLY A 55 9.98 -0.96 -15.88
N GLU A 56 9.96 0.24 -15.32
CA GLU A 56 10.64 0.64 -14.09
C GLU A 56 9.67 1.35 -13.14
N VAL A 57 10.07 1.51 -11.88
CA VAL A 57 9.29 2.23 -10.86
C VAL A 57 10.21 3.21 -10.16
N LYS A 58 9.81 4.48 -10.09
CA LYS A 58 10.42 5.46 -9.19
C LYS A 58 9.53 5.65 -7.98
N LEU A 59 10.14 5.89 -6.81
CA LEU A 59 9.41 5.99 -5.56
C LEU A 59 8.35 7.10 -5.59
N GLU A 60 8.69 8.25 -6.20
CA GLU A 60 7.82 9.41 -6.34
C GLU A 60 6.57 9.15 -7.18
N ASP A 61 6.57 8.15 -8.05
CA ASP A 61 5.41 7.81 -8.89
C ASP A 61 4.34 7.04 -8.12
N VAL A 62 4.76 6.23 -7.16
CA VAL A 62 3.90 5.25 -6.46
C VAL A 62 3.65 5.59 -4.99
N MET A 63 4.52 6.40 -4.38
CA MET A 63 4.38 6.88 -3.00
C MET A 63 3.92 8.33 -3.02
N LYS A 64 2.67 8.56 -2.60
CA LYS A 64 2.09 9.90 -2.50
C LYS A 64 1.83 10.27 -1.05
N THR A 65 1.91 11.54 -0.74
CA THR A 65 1.60 12.03 0.61
C THR A 65 0.12 12.39 0.70
N GLY A 66 -0.59 11.76 1.63
CA GLY A 66 -2.01 11.98 1.91
C GLY A 66 -2.24 12.85 3.15
N PHE A 67 -3.42 12.69 3.74
CA PHE A 67 -3.81 13.34 5.00
C PHE A 67 -2.73 13.19 6.08
N GLY A 68 -2.48 14.26 6.84
CA GLY A 68 -1.56 14.23 8.00
C GLY A 68 -0.10 13.91 7.66
N GLY A 69 0.31 14.02 6.39
CA GLY A 69 1.66 13.66 5.96
C GLY A 69 1.89 12.16 5.79
N ILE A 70 0.83 11.34 5.82
CA ILE A 70 0.95 9.88 5.69
C ILE A 70 1.42 9.52 4.28
N HIS A 71 2.49 8.74 4.17
CA HIS A 71 2.94 8.17 2.91
C HIS A 71 2.02 7.02 2.50
N CYS A 72 1.37 7.15 1.35
CA CYS A 72 0.37 6.24 0.85
C CYS A 72 0.94 5.49 -0.36
N VAL A 73 0.90 4.15 -0.34
CA VAL A 73 1.30 3.29 -1.45
C VAL A 73 0.22 2.24 -1.70
N GLU A 74 -0.01 1.86 -2.95
CA GLU A 74 -0.83 0.70 -3.31
C GLU A 74 0.04 -0.31 -4.04
N SER A 75 0.11 -1.55 -3.55
CA SER A 75 0.80 -2.64 -4.27
C SER A 75 0.11 -2.92 -5.61
N GLY A 76 -1.22 -2.91 -5.60
CA GLY A 76 -2.02 -3.39 -6.72
C GLY A 76 -2.09 -4.91 -6.76
N GLY A 77 -2.83 -5.43 -7.74
CA GLY A 77 -3.06 -6.85 -7.92
C GLY A 77 -2.70 -7.33 -9.31
N PRO A 78 -2.52 -8.66 -9.51
CA PRO A 78 -2.45 -9.24 -10.84
C PRO A 78 -3.77 -9.01 -11.59
N GLU A 79 -3.71 -9.17 -12.91
CA GLU A 79 -4.93 -9.27 -13.71
C GLU A 79 -5.80 -10.44 -13.20
N PRO A 80 -7.13 -10.23 -13.04
CA PRO A 80 -8.02 -11.27 -12.53
C PRO A 80 -7.90 -12.57 -13.31
N GLY A 81 -7.61 -13.67 -12.60
CA GLY A 81 -7.48 -15.00 -13.19
C GLY A 81 -6.12 -15.34 -13.82
N VAL A 82 -5.16 -14.40 -13.83
CA VAL A 82 -3.84 -14.61 -14.50
C VAL A 82 -2.70 -14.82 -13.51
N GLY A 83 -2.61 -13.98 -12.47
CA GLY A 83 -1.44 -13.95 -11.58
C GLY A 83 -1.74 -14.28 -10.11
N CYS A 84 -0.70 -14.23 -9.28
CA CYS A 84 -0.77 -14.47 -7.83
C CYS A 84 -0.65 -13.15 -7.06
N ALA A 85 -1.68 -12.79 -6.29
CA ALA A 85 -1.70 -11.58 -5.47
C ALA A 85 -0.55 -11.54 -4.46
N GLY A 86 -0.27 -12.66 -3.77
CA GLY A 86 0.82 -12.75 -2.81
C GLY A 86 2.19 -12.49 -3.44
N ARG A 87 2.44 -12.99 -4.66
CA ARG A 87 3.70 -12.70 -5.37
C ARG A 87 3.80 -11.22 -5.76
N GLY A 88 2.68 -10.62 -6.16
CA GLY A 88 2.61 -9.19 -6.43
C GLY A 88 2.98 -8.34 -5.22
N ILE A 89 2.48 -8.70 -4.04
CA ILE A 89 2.78 -8.00 -2.78
C ILE A 89 4.27 -8.13 -2.43
N ILE A 90 4.85 -9.34 -2.51
CA ILE A 90 6.30 -9.54 -2.28
C ILE A 90 7.11 -8.64 -3.23
N THR A 91 6.77 -8.64 -4.53
CA THR A 91 7.45 -7.79 -5.51
C THR A 91 7.33 -6.31 -5.17
N SER A 92 6.14 -5.85 -4.78
CA SER A 92 5.91 -4.46 -4.40
C SER A 92 6.73 -4.05 -3.18
N ILE A 93 6.75 -4.88 -2.14
CA ILE A 93 7.49 -4.60 -0.90
C ILE A 93 8.99 -4.55 -1.19
N GLY A 94 9.53 -5.53 -1.91
CA GLY A 94 10.95 -5.54 -2.27
C GLY A 94 11.37 -4.36 -3.15
N LEU A 95 10.50 -3.88 -4.04
CA LEU A 95 10.75 -2.64 -4.78
C LEU A 95 10.79 -1.42 -3.87
N LEU A 96 9.85 -1.29 -2.93
CA LEU A 96 9.83 -0.18 -1.98
C LEU A 96 11.07 -0.18 -1.07
N GLU A 97 11.54 -1.35 -0.64
CA GLU A 97 12.79 -1.50 0.11
C GLU A 97 13.99 -1.03 -0.71
N ASN A 98 14.14 -1.52 -1.95
CA ASN A 98 15.25 -1.15 -2.84
C ASN A 98 15.24 0.34 -3.20
N LEU A 99 14.05 0.95 -3.26
CA LEU A 99 13.88 2.38 -3.55
C LEU A 99 14.03 3.28 -2.31
N GLY A 100 14.27 2.71 -1.13
CA GLY A 100 14.49 3.47 0.10
C GLY A 100 13.22 4.08 0.70
N ALA A 101 12.04 3.47 0.49
CA ALA A 101 10.77 3.95 1.04
C ALA A 101 10.71 3.86 2.59
N TYR A 102 11.50 2.96 3.19
CA TYR A 102 11.54 2.70 4.62
C TYR A 102 12.62 3.56 5.28
N THR A 103 12.30 4.83 5.53
CA THR A 103 13.22 5.79 6.13
C THR A 103 13.27 5.64 7.65
N ASP A 104 14.42 5.97 8.26
CA ASP A 104 14.66 5.86 9.71
C ASP A 104 13.73 6.74 10.57
N ASP A 105 13.09 7.74 9.98
CA ASP A 105 12.19 8.65 10.67
C ASP A 105 10.72 8.21 10.67
N LEU A 106 10.37 7.07 10.04
CA LEU A 106 9.04 6.48 10.14
C LEU A 106 8.80 5.89 11.53
N ASP A 107 7.71 6.28 12.19
CA ASP A 107 7.27 5.66 13.44
C ASP A 107 6.53 4.34 13.18
N TYR A 108 5.75 4.26 12.09
CA TYR A 108 4.92 3.09 11.78
C TYR A 108 4.80 2.82 10.28
N VAL A 109 4.69 1.53 9.94
CA VAL A 109 4.26 1.05 8.62
C VAL A 109 3.06 0.14 8.78
N PHE A 110 1.96 0.47 8.09
CA PHE A 110 0.72 -0.32 8.10
C PHE A 110 0.52 -1.03 6.77
N TYR A 111 0.34 -2.35 6.84
CA TYR A 111 0.01 -3.18 5.67
C TYR A 111 -1.48 -3.52 5.66
N GLY A 112 -2.20 -2.99 4.66
CA GLY A 112 -3.61 -3.30 4.43
C GLY A 112 -3.76 -4.61 3.67
N VAL A 113 -3.67 -5.75 4.36
CA VAL A 113 -3.59 -7.08 3.73
C VAL A 113 -4.98 -7.69 3.45
N LEU A 114 -5.09 -8.42 2.34
CA LEU A 114 -6.26 -9.25 2.04
C LEU A 114 -6.41 -10.36 3.09
N GLY A 115 -7.58 -10.49 3.69
CA GLY A 115 -7.83 -11.43 4.80
C GLY A 115 -8.61 -12.69 4.43
N ASP A 116 -8.97 -12.87 3.16
CA ASP A 116 -9.85 -13.98 2.72
C ASP A 116 -9.09 -15.24 2.33
N VAL A 117 -7.86 -15.08 1.84
CA VAL A 117 -7.04 -16.17 1.32
C VAL A 117 -5.63 -15.95 1.81
N VAL A 118 -5.06 -16.97 2.47
CA VAL A 118 -3.66 -16.97 2.90
C VAL A 118 -2.90 -17.92 1.98
N CYS A 119 -2.00 -17.37 1.18
CA CYS A 119 -1.01 -18.13 0.41
C CYS A 119 0.40 -17.69 0.82
N GLY A 120 1.46 -18.34 0.32
CA GLY A 120 2.83 -18.07 0.76
C GLY A 120 3.27 -16.60 0.69
N GLY A 121 2.68 -15.78 -0.19
CA GLY A 121 2.96 -14.35 -0.24
C GLY A 121 2.26 -13.49 0.83
N PHE A 122 1.45 -14.09 1.70
CA PHE A 122 0.78 -13.45 2.84
C PHE A 122 1.25 -14.01 4.19
N ALA A 123 2.10 -15.04 4.18
CA ALA A 123 2.59 -15.73 5.37
C ALA A 123 4.02 -15.30 5.76
N MET A 124 4.52 -14.21 5.16
CA MET A 124 5.87 -13.70 5.33
C MET A 124 5.86 -12.48 6.26
#